data_AF-A0A1M6EYE2-F1
#
_entry.id   AF-A0A1M6EYE2-F1
#
_cell.length_a   1.000
_cell.length_b   1.000
_cell.length_c   1.000
_cell.angle_alpha   90.00
_cell.angle_beta   90.00
_cell.angle_gamma   90.00
#
_symmetry.space_group_name_H-M   'P 1'
#
loop_
_entity.id
_entity.type
_entity.pdbx_description
1 polymer ?
#
loop_
_entity_poly.entity_id
_entity_poly.type
_entity_poly.pdbx_seq_one_letter_code
_entity_poly.pdbx_strand_id
1 'polypeptide(L)'
;MKKRPLFYLFCMVASFGGLFVTSCNDDDYPGAAPDEITAHYSSKLSDGTRANLALTYSGHELIGKSVNFETNDSRTAQLTLQCILPHEAETQLTGISLTPDGQGGYTFSGDATGSQTGTTFSYNGTVQKGKLALDIKNPQIPANPLVQAKDLNFVKAGVVLRIAIGDMDLGELIEGKVNEFLKAVLKDISFHTDGNITASYSGMQESDWKSSPVNLVSFYMTDGNTLYVAPNVDMIIRQIRLNQAVTRADDNLITVLPKVYALLNQWSTTGLKLSYAENSITLNKEELDPVFALLKVLPDAIRNISIGEIPGLGESTIGTLADLSSLISDLSLTLYFNVKNAG
;
A
#
# COMPACT_ATOMS: atom_id res chain seq x y z
N MET A 1 -32.71 6.25 17.19
CA MET A 1 -32.84 7.25 16.11
C MET A 1 -31.59 7.21 15.26
N LYS A 2 -31.75 6.75 14.02
CA LYS A 2 -30.70 6.50 13.03
C LYS A 2 -30.31 7.79 12.31
N LYS A 3 -29.02 8.10 12.30
CA LYS A 3 -28.28 8.97 11.36
C LYS A 3 -26.82 8.51 11.50
N ARG A 4 -26.05 8.15 10.47
CA ARG A 4 -25.91 8.88 9.21
C ARG A 4 -25.26 8.06 8.09
N PRO A 5 -25.45 8.52 6.85
CA PRO A 5 -25.29 7.78 5.60
C PRO A 5 -24.03 8.23 4.86
N LEU A 6 -23.04 7.36 4.75
CA LEU A 6 -21.90 7.61 3.86
C LEU A 6 -21.54 6.41 2.98
N PHE A 7 -22.16 5.26 3.23
CA PHE A 7 -21.85 4.00 2.53
C PHE A 7 -22.70 3.74 1.28
N TYR A 8 -23.72 4.56 1.02
CA TYR A 8 -24.62 4.42 -0.15
C TYR A 8 -24.39 5.48 -1.24
N LEU A 9 -23.42 6.38 -1.07
CA LEU A 9 -23.15 7.43 -2.06
C LEU A 9 -22.18 6.97 -3.17
N PHE A 10 -21.61 5.76 -3.09
CA PHE A 10 -20.71 5.23 -4.12
C PHE A 10 -21.43 4.38 -5.20
N CYS A 11 -22.73 4.12 -5.05
CA CYS A 11 -23.54 3.38 -6.04
C CYS A 11 -24.54 4.25 -6.82
N MET A 12 -24.56 5.56 -6.60
CA MET A 12 -25.55 6.48 -7.20
C MET A 12 -24.90 7.69 -7.88
N VAL A 13 -23.73 7.51 -8.48
CA VAL A 13 -23.18 8.43 -9.50
C VAL A 13 -23.12 7.74 -10.87
N ALA A 14 -23.56 6.48 -10.95
CA ALA A 14 -23.65 5.69 -12.18
C ALA A 14 -24.97 5.88 -12.97
N SER A 15 -25.80 6.88 -12.65
CA SER A 15 -27.17 6.98 -13.21
C SER A 15 -27.61 8.35 -13.73
N PHE A 16 -26.71 9.33 -13.88
CA PHE A 16 -27.02 10.57 -14.61
C PHE A 16 -25.89 10.97 -15.58
N GLY A 17 -25.71 10.14 -16.61
CA GLY A 17 -24.97 10.47 -17.83
C GLY A 17 -25.77 10.14 -19.11
N GLY A 18 -27.06 9.82 -18.97
CA GLY A 18 -27.95 9.49 -20.09
C GLY A 18 -28.52 10.72 -20.79
N LEU A 19 -27.65 11.54 -21.38
CA LEU A 19 -28.04 12.35 -22.53
C LEU A 19 -27.84 11.47 -23.76
N PHE A 20 -28.93 10.83 -24.18
CA PHE A 20 -29.03 10.11 -25.44
C PHE A 20 -28.81 11.07 -26.60
N VAL A 21 -27.54 11.30 -26.95
CA VAL A 21 -27.18 11.50 -28.36
C VAL A 21 -27.09 10.10 -28.95
N THR A 22 -28.02 9.79 -29.83
CA THR A 22 -27.89 8.65 -30.73
C THR A 22 -26.67 8.94 -31.59
N SER A 23 -25.49 8.45 -31.20
CA SER A 23 -24.33 8.50 -32.08
C SER A 23 -24.71 7.70 -33.31
N CYS A 24 -24.71 8.35 -34.46
CA CYS A 24 -24.76 7.62 -35.72
C CYS A 24 -23.57 6.66 -35.70
N ASN A 25 -23.89 5.38 -35.64
CA ASN A 25 -22.98 4.26 -35.84
C ASN A 25 -22.33 4.44 -37.23
N ASP A 26 -21.20 5.13 -37.27
CA ASP A 26 -20.30 5.05 -38.40
C ASP A 26 -19.49 3.76 -38.15
N ASP A 27 -20.13 2.64 -38.50
CA ASP A 27 -19.78 1.23 -38.21
C ASP A 27 -18.43 0.78 -38.81
N ASP A 28 -17.64 1.70 -39.34
CA ASP A 28 -16.47 1.42 -40.17
C ASP A 28 -15.14 1.43 -39.38
N TYR A 29 -15.14 1.69 -38.07
CA TYR A 29 -13.90 1.57 -37.29
C TYR A 29 -13.64 0.11 -36.90
N PRO A 30 -12.54 -0.52 -37.35
CA PRO A 30 -12.29 -1.93 -37.04
C PRO A 30 -12.08 -2.17 -35.54
N GLY A 31 -12.79 -3.14 -34.97
CA GLY A 31 -12.62 -3.56 -33.58
C GLY A 31 -13.96 -3.73 -32.85
N ALA A 32 -13.91 -3.83 -31.51
CA ALA A 32 -15.11 -3.89 -30.68
C ALA A 32 -15.88 -2.57 -30.69
N ALA A 33 -17.21 -2.66 -30.51
CA ALA A 33 -18.05 -1.48 -30.35
C ALA A 33 -17.78 -0.79 -29.00
N PRO A 34 -18.01 0.54 -28.87
CA PRO A 34 -17.68 1.28 -27.65
C PRO A 34 -18.28 0.69 -26.37
N ASP A 35 -19.51 0.19 -26.42
CA ASP A 35 -20.26 -0.41 -25.31
C ASP A 35 -19.74 -1.80 -24.90
N GLU A 36 -18.98 -2.48 -25.76
CA GLU A 36 -18.40 -3.79 -25.45
C GLU A 36 -17.11 -3.70 -24.63
N ILE A 37 -16.45 -2.54 -24.65
CA ILE A 37 -15.14 -2.32 -24.00
C ILE A 37 -15.15 -1.21 -22.96
N THR A 38 -16.16 -0.33 -22.96
CA THR A 38 -16.39 0.64 -21.89
C THR A 38 -16.85 -0.08 -20.64
N ALA A 39 -15.97 -0.19 -19.64
CA ALA A 39 -16.23 -0.96 -18.44
C ALA A 39 -15.30 -0.61 -17.28
N HIS A 40 -15.67 -1.11 -16.10
CA HIS A 40 -14.80 -1.20 -14.94
C HIS A 40 -14.01 -2.52 -14.99
N TYR A 41 -12.69 -2.40 -14.93
CA TYR A 41 -11.76 -3.53 -14.91
C TYR A 41 -11.09 -3.61 -13.54
N SER A 42 -11.01 -4.81 -12.97
CA SER A 42 -10.49 -5.02 -11.63
C SER A 42 -9.64 -6.28 -11.51
N SER A 43 -8.60 -6.16 -10.71
CA SER A 43 -7.66 -7.21 -10.31
C SER A 43 -7.75 -7.52 -8.81
N LYS A 44 -8.84 -7.11 -8.15
CA LYS A 44 -9.03 -7.34 -6.72
C LYS A 44 -9.25 -8.82 -6.43
N LEU A 45 -8.69 -9.31 -5.33
CA LEU A 45 -8.88 -10.69 -4.88
C LEU A 45 -10.35 -11.03 -4.63
N SER A 46 -11.15 -10.03 -4.23
CA SER A 46 -12.60 -10.18 -4.03
C SER A 46 -13.37 -10.48 -5.32
N ASP A 47 -12.80 -10.22 -6.49
CA ASP A 47 -13.44 -10.52 -7.76
C ASP A 47 -13.33 -11.99 -8.17
N GLY A 48 -12.35 -12.73 -7.62
CA GLY A 48 -12.16 -14.14 -7.89
C GLY A 48 -12.05 -14.42 -9.38
N THR A 49 -12.87 -15.32 -9.90
CA THR A 49 -12.90 -15.66 -11.34
C THR A 49 -13.48 -14.57 -12.24
N ARG A 50 -14.04 -13.49 -11.67
CA ARG A 50 -14.56 -12.33 -12.41
C ARG A 50 -13.50 -11.23 -12.62
N ALA A 51 -12.30 -11.39 -12.05
CA ALA A 51 -11.21 -10.47 -12.30
C ALA A 51 -10.90 -10.43 -13.81
N ASN A 52 -10.83 -9.22 -14.34
CA ASN A 52 -10.75 -8.95 -15.78
C ASN A 52 -9.66 -7.92 -16.14
N LEU A 53 -8.84 -7.54 -15.16
CA LEU A 53 -7.67 -6.68 -15.32
C LEU A 53 -6.38 -7.48 -15.11
N ALA A 54 -5.54 -7.51 -16.14
CA ALA A 54 -4.13 -7.88 -16.00
C ALA A 54 -3.31 -6.59 -15.89
N LEU A 55 -2.78 -6.29 -14.71
CA LEU A 55 -2.02 -5.07 -14.46
C LEU A 55 -0.58 -5.40 -14.06
N THR A 56 0.36 -4.69 -14.67
CA THR A 56 1.78 -4.71 -14.30
C THR A 56 2.26 -3.30 -13.96
N TYR A 57 3.22 -3.24 -13.04
CA TYR A 57 3.84 -2.02 -12.55
C TYR A 57 5.34 -2.27 -12.42
N SER A 58 6.14 -1.50 -13.16
CA SER A 58 7.60 -1.72 -13.28
C SER A 58 7.94 -3.16 -13.72
N GLY A 59 7.11 -3.76 -14.59
CA GLY A 59 7.30 -5.14 -15.08
C GLY A 59 6.89 -6.25 -14.11
N HIS A 60 6.37 -5.91 -12.92
CA HIS A 60 5.86 -6.87 -11.94
C HIS A 60 4.34 -6.83 -11.85
N GLU A 61 3.71 -8.00 -11.65
CA GLU A 61 2.26 -8.09 -11.47
C GLU A 61 1.79 -7.22 -10.29
N LEU A 62 0.72 -6.47 -10.51
CA LEU A 62 0.11 -5.59 -9.51
C LEU A 62 -1.39 -5.89 -9.41
N ILE A 63 -1.80 -6.61 -8.36
CA ILE A 63 -3.20 -6.91 -8.09
C ILE A 63 -3.79 -5.96 -7.02
N GLY A 64 -5.10 -6.05 -6.79
CA GLY A 64 -5.81 -5.20 -5.85
C GLY A 64 -6.16 -3.82 -6.38
N LYS A 65 -6.08 -3.65 -7.70
CA LYS A 65 -6.28 -2.37 -8.38
C LYS A 65 -7.42 -2.45 -9.37
N SER A 66 -7.93 -1.29 -9.74
CA SER A 66 -9.00 -1.17 -10.72
C SER A 66 -8.78 0.02 -11.64
N VAL A 67 -9.40 -0.06 -12.81
CA VAL A 67 -9.29 0.91 -13.88
C VAL A 67 -10.67 1.06 -14.53
N ASN A 68 -11.13 2.29 -14.74
CA ASN A 68 -12.23 2.52 -15.69
C ASN A 68 -11.63 2.84 -17.05
N PHE A 69 -12.16 2.18 -18.09
CA PHE A 69 -11.86 2.49 -19.48
C PHE A 69 -13.17 2.92 -20.13
N GLU A 70 -13.15 4.07 -20.80
CA GLU A 70 -14.34 4.67 -21.43
C GLU A 70 -13.99 5.14 -22.84
N THR A 71 -14.84 4.81 -23.81
CA THR A 71 -14.78 5.34 -25.18
C THR A 71 -16.18 5.49 -25.73
N ASN A 72 -16.39 6.50 -26.58
CA ASN A 72 -17.68 6.74 -27.26
C ASN A 72 -17.59 6.54 -28.78
N ASP A 73 -16.38 6.45 -29.34
CA ASP A 73 -16.12 6.47 -30.79
C ASP A 73 -15.15 5.38 -31.26
N SER A 74 -14.68 4.54 -30.33
CA SER A 74 -13.65 3.51 -30.51
C SER A 74 -12.30 4.01 -31.05
N ARG A 75 -12.09 5.32 -31.15
CA ARG A 75 -10.86 5.96 -31.66
C ARG A 75 -10.08 6.65 -30.57
N THR A 76 -10.79 7.24 -29.60
CA THR A 76 -10.22 7.89 -28.44
C THR A 76 -10.81 7.32 -27.16
N ALA A 77 -10.01 7.27 -26.09
CA ALA A 77 -10.43 6.77 -24.79
C ALA A 77 -10.05 7.70 -23.64
N GLN A 78 -10.78 7.52 -22.54
CA GLN A 78 -10.40 7.94 -21.20
C GLN A 78 -10.02 6.70 -20.38
N LEU A 79 -8.93 6.80 -19.62
CA LEU A 79 -8.48 5.81 -18.67
C LEU A 79 -8.40 6.44 -17.28
N THR A 80 -9.09 5.83 -16.32
CA THR A 80 -9.10 6.30 -14.93
C THR A 80 -8.44 5.24 -14.06
N LEU A 81 -7.20 5.51 -13.64
CA LEU A 81 -6.40 4.64 -12.79
C LEU A 81 -6.79 4.84 -11.33
N GLN A 82 -7.25 3.80 -10.62
CA GLN A 82 -7.71 3.92 -9.23
C GLN A 82 -6.69 3.37 -8.24
N CYS A 83 -6.12 4.25 -7.43
CA CYS A 83 -5.10 3.93 -6.42
C CYS A 83 -3.87 3.18 -7.00
N ILE A 84 -3.51 3.42 -8.27
CA ILE A 84 -2.38 2.75 -8.93
C ILE A 84 -1.06 3.50 -8.70
N LEU A 85 -1.07 4.83 -8.88
CA LEU A 85 0.11 5.65 -8.59
C LEU A 85 0.20 5.92 -7.08
N PRO A 86 1.42 6.07 -6.52
CA PRO A 86 1.59 6.36 -5.10
C PRO A 86 0.79 7.58 -4.67
N HIS A 87 0.01 7.46 -3.59
CA HIS A 87 -0.81 8.53 -2.99
C HIS A 87 -1.85 9.21 -3.90
N GLU A 88 -2.13 8.67 -5.09
CA GLU A 88 -3.22 9.16 -5.95
C GLU A 88 -4.43 8.25 -5.83
N ALA A 89 -5.53 8.76 -5.28
CA ALA A 89 -6.79 8.01 -5.28
C ALA A 89 -7.27 7.73 -6.70
N GLU A 90 -7.02 8.67 -7.62
CA GLU A 90 -7.41 8.58 -9.01
C GLU A 90 -6.47 9.38 -9.91
N THR A 91 -6.08 8.79 -11.05
CA THR A 91 -5.36 9.49 -12.14
C THR A 91 -6.15 9.32 -13.43
N GLN A 92 -6.60 10.42 -14.02
CA GLN A 92 -7.33 10.41 -15.30
C GLN A 92 -6.40 10.74 -16.46
N LEU A 93 -6.45 9.90 -17.50
CA LEU A 93 -5.80 10.08 -18.78
C LEU A 93 -6.89 10.22 -19.85
N THR A 94 -6.85 11.28 -20.66
CA THR A 94 -7.88 11.56 -21.68
C THR A 94 -7.27 11.68 -23.06
N GLY A 95 -8.08 11.46 -24.10
CA GLY A 95 -7.64 11.59 -25.49
C GLY A 95 -6.65 10.49 -25.91
N ILE A 96 -6.68 9.33 -25.24
CA ILE A 96 -5.80 8.20 -25.57
C ILE A 96 -6.21 7.68 -26.95
N SER A 97 -5.28 7.65 -27.90
CA SER A 97 -5.54 7.10 -29.24
C SER A 97 -5.60 5.57 -29.20
N LEU A 98 -6.64 5.01 -29.81
CA LEU A 98 -6.88 3.56 -29.89
C LEU A 98 -6.50 3.04 -31.28
N THR A 99 -5.65 2.03 -31.34
CA THR A 99 -5.26 1.35 -32.58
C THR A 99 -5.83 -0.07 -32.61
N PRO A 100 -6.58 -0.49 -33.64
CA PRO A 100 -7.14 -1.83 -33.72
C PRO A 100 -6.04 -2.90 -33.58
N ASP A 101 -6.28 -3.92 -32.76
CA ASP A 101 -5.30 -4.96 -32.46
C ASP A 101 -5.35 -6.17 -33.41
N GLY A 102 -6.32 -6.18 -34.34
CA GLY A 102 -6.58 -7.29 -35.26
C GLY A 102 -7.23 -8.53 -34.61
N GLN A 103 -7.59 -8.46 -33.33
CA GLN A 103 -8.18 -9.51 -32.51
C GLN A 103 -9.54 -9.09 -31.92
N GLY A 104 -10.18 -8.08 -32.50
CA GLY A 104 -11.48 -7.57 -32.05
C GLY A 104 -11.38 -6.60 -30.89
N GLY A 105 -10.23 -5.96 -30.65
CA GLY A 105 -10.05 -4.91 -29.65
C GLY A 105 -9.07 -3.85 -30.10
N TYR A 106 -8.46 -3.18 -29.12
CA TYR A 106 -7.56 -2.04 -29.35
C TYR A 106 -6.32 -2.13 -28.48
N THR A 107 -5.21 -1.65 -29.03
CA THR A 107 -3.99 -1.30 -28.30
C THR A 107 -3.90 0.20 -28.11
N PHE A 108 -3.25 0.60 -27.02
CA PHE A 108 -2.99 2.01 -26.71
C PHE A 108 -1.69 2.14 -25.93
N SER A 109 -1.06 3.31 -26.04
CA SER A 109 0.14 3.63 -25.29
C SER A 109 0.36 5.13 -25.21
N GLY A 110 1.15 5.57 -24.24
CA GLY A 110 1.59 6.95 -24.15
C GLY A 110 2.44 7.20 -22.91
N ASP A 111 2.73 8.47 -22.70
CA ASP A 111 3.38 8.98 -21.49
C ASP A 111 2.39 9.87 -20.73
N ALA A 112 2.50 9.87 -19.41
CA ALA A 112 1.62 10.62 -18.54
C ALA A 112 2.31 11.07 -17.26
N THR A 113 1.65 11.97 -16.54
CA THR A 113 2.08 12.44 -15.22
C THR A 113 0.88 12.49 -14.30
N GLY A 114 1.01 11.88 -13.12
CA GLY A 114 0.00 11.93 -12.06
C GLY A 114 -0.26 13.37 -11.63
N SER A 115 -1.52 13.75 -11.53
CA SER A 115 -1.91 15.15 -11.34
C SER A 115 -1.72 15.63 -9.90
N GLN A 116 -1.68 14.71 -8.93
CA GLN A 116 -1.59 15.03 -7.50
C GLN A 116 -0.16 14.87 -6.96
N THR A 117 0.56 13.87 -7.46
CA THR A 117 1.90 13.53 -7.00
C THR A 117 3.00 13.89 -7.98
N GLY A 118 2.70 14.22 -9.23
CA GLY A 118 3.74 14.48 -10.24
C GLY A 118 4.52 13.24 -10.66
N THR A 119 4.02 12.03 -10.35
CA THR A 119 4.65 10.78 -10.76
C THR A 119 4.59 10.65 -12.29
N THR A 120 5.74 10.62 -12.95
CA THR A 120 5.81 10.43 -14.40
C THR A 120 5.85 8.94 -14.74
N PHE A 121 5.26 8.52 -15.85
CA PHE A 121 5.27 7.12 -16.27
C PHE A 121 4.92 6.99 -17.76
N SER A 122 5.30 5.87 -18.36
CA SER A 122 4.77 5.42 -19.64
C SER A 122 3.74 4.32 -19.41
N TYR A 123 2.79 4.15 -20.33
CA TYR A 123 1.81 3.06 -20.25
C TYR A 123 1.61 2.40 -21.59
N ASN A 124 1.39 1.08 -21.56
CA ASN A 124 0.95 0.29 -22.69
C ASN A 124 -0.27 -0.54 -22.28
N GLY A 125 -1.27 -0.63 -23.13
CA GLY A 125 -2.45 -1.43 -22.83
C GLY A 125 -3.09 -2.09 -24.05
N THR A 126 -3.92 -3.07 -23.77
CA THR A 126 -4.78 -3.75 -24.75
C THR A 126 -6.14 -3.98 -24.11
N VAL A 127 -7.19 -3.54 -24.79
CA VAL A 127 -8.58 -3.73 -24.35
C VAL A 127 -9.32 -4.56 -25.39
N GLN A 128 -10.03 -5.58 -24.90
CA GLN A 128 -10.93 -6.43 -25.68
C GLN A 128 -12.20 -6.64 -24.85
N LYS A 129 -13.27 -7.15 -25.47
CA LYS A 129 -14.53 -7.41 -24.78
C LYS A 129 -14.30 -8.20 -23.48
N GLY A 130 -14.63 -7.57 -22.35
CA GLY A 130 -14.55 -8.16 -21.03
C GLY A 130 -13.14 -8.37 -20.46
N LYS A 131 -12.06 -7.85 -21.07
CA LYS A 131 -10.71 -7.90 -20.48
C LYS A 131 -9.84 -6.69 -20.84
N LEU A 132 -9.02 -6.27 -19.88
CA LEU A 132 -8.03 -5.20 -20.04
C LEU A 132 -6.67 -5.70 -19.58
N ALA A 133 -5.63 -5.50 -20.39
CA ALA A 133 -4.23 -5.62 -19.99
C ALA A 133 -3.62 -4.22 -19.96
N LEU A 134 -2.91 -3.88 -18.89
CA LEU A 134 -2.27 -2.59 -18.70
C LEU A 134 -0.89 -2.77 -18.06
N ASP A 135 0.10 -2.06 -18.58
CA ASP A 135 1.45 -1.99 -18.06
C ASP A 135 1.79 -0.54 -17.75
N ILE A 136 2.10 -0.27 -16.48
CA ILE A 136 2.64 1.01 -16.01
C ILE A 136 4.16 0.87 -15.97
N LYS A 137 4.82 1.49 -16.95
CA LYS A 137 6.25 1.36 -17.21
C LYS A 137 7.01 2.55 -16.66
N ASN A 138 8.16 2.22 -16.05
CA ASN A 138 9.11 3.19 -15.50
C ASN A 138 8.44 4.33 -14.73
N PRO A 139 7.50 4.07 -13.80
CA PRO A 139 6.99 5.14 -12.97
C PRO A 139 8.16 5.76 -12.20
N GLN A 140 8.18 7.09 -12.12
CA GLN A 140 9.18 7.87 -11.41
C GLN A 140 8.46 8.89 -10.54
N ILE A 141 8.49 8.69 -9.22
CA ILE A 141 8.01 9.68 -8.26
C ILE A 141 8.95 10.90 -8.24
N PRO A 142 8.47 12.09 -7.84
CA PRO A 142 9.34 13.26 -7.70
C PRO A 142 10.55 13.00 -6.81
N ALA A 143 11.67 13.62 -7.17
CA ALA A 143 12.90 13.54 -6.40
C ALA A 143 12.67 13.97 -4.94
N ASN A 144 13.14 13.15 -4.01
CA ASN A 144 13.06 13.39 -2.58
C ASN A 144 14.26 12.74 -1.86
N PRO A 145 14.54 13.10 -0.60
CA PRO A 145 15.72 12.60 0.12
C PRO A 145 15.79 11.07 0.21
N LEU A 146 14.66 10.37 0.35
CA LEU A 146 14.63 8.91 0.48
C LEU A 146 14.96 8.20 -0.83
N VAL A 147 14.44 8.69 -1.97
CA VAL A 147 14.79 8.19 -3.31
C VAL A 147 16.27 8.41 -3.62
N GLN A 148 16.87 9.50 -3.14
CA GLN A 148 18.29 9.78 -3.33
C GLN A 148 19.17 8.86 -2.48
N ALA A 149 18.77 8.63 -1.22
CA ALA A 149 19.47 7.70 -0.33
C ALA A 149 19.40 6.25 -0.82
N LYS A 150 18.30 5.86 -1.49
CA LYS A 150 17.95 4.52 -2.01
C LYS A 150 17.88 3.42 -0.96
N ASP A 151 18.91 3.23 -0.16
CA ASP A 151 19.07 2.12 0.77
C ASP A 151 19.43 2.63 2.16
N LEU A 152 18.55 2.36 3.13
CA LEU A 152 18.70 2.70 4.53
C LEU A 152 18.97 1.43 5.34
N ASN A 153 20.02 1.45 6.16
CA ASN A 153 20.31 0.40 7.13
C ASN A 153 19.74 0.80 8.49
N PHE A 154 18.94 -0.08 9.10
CA PHE A 154 18.36 0.15 10.42
C PHE A 154 19.45 0.12 11.50
N VAL A 155 19.50 1.18 12.30
CA VAL A 155 20.52 1.36 13.35
C VAL A 155 19.94 1.08 14.72
N LYS A 156 18.85 1.77 15.06
CA LYS A 156 18.15 1.62 16.33
C LYS A 156 16.74 2.21 16.28
N ALA A 157 15.91 1.82 17.24
CA ALA A 157 14.69 2.54 17.56
C ALA A 157 14.92 3.47 18.75
N GLY A 158 14.22 4.61 18.75
CA GLY A 158 14.02 5.48 19.90
C GLY A 158 12.54 5.56 20.23
N VAL A 159 12.20 5.56 21.51
CA VAL A 159 10.82 5.66 21.97
C VAL A 159 10.69 6.86 22.89
N VAL A 160 9.86 7.82 22.52
CA VAL A 160 9.51 8.91 23.44
C VAL A 160 8.26 8.48 24.19
N LEU A 161 8.43 8.35 25.50
CA LEU A 161 7.41 7.97 26.46
C LEU A 161 7.40 8.98 27.62
N ARG A 162 6.23 9.51 27.96
CA ARG A 162 6.08 10.39 29.14
C ARG A 162 5.28 9.68 30.22
N ILE A 163 5.89 8.70 30.87
CA ILE A 163 5.34 8.10 32.09
C ILE A 163 6.46 7.97 33.12
N ALA A 164 6.38 8.73 34.20
CA ALA A 164 7.19 8.51 35.39
C ALA A 164 6.36 7.71 36.41
N ILE A 165 6.89 6.59 36.89
CA ILE A 165 6.33 5.85 38.03
C ILE A 165 7.38 5.89 39.13
N GLY A 166 7.18 6.79 40.09
CA GLY A 166 8.24 7.14 41.04
C GLY A 166 9.45 7.74 40.31
N ASP A 167 10.65 7.26 40.65
CA ASP A 167 11.93 7.70 40.06
C ASP A 167 12.34 6.89 38.81
N MET A 168 11.48 6.01 38.29
CA MET A 168 11.79 5.14 37.14
C MET A 168 11.44 5.78 35.80
N ASP A 169 12.41 5.79 34.88
CA ASP A 169 12.18 6.11 33.47
C ASP A 169 11.83 4.85 32.67
N LEU A 170 10.54 4.70 32.34
CA LEU A 170 10.05 3.59 31.53
C LEU A 170 10.36 3.74 30.04
N GLY A 171 10.71 4.94 29.59
CA GLY A 171 11.05 5.22 28.20
C GLY A 171 12.29 4.44 27.76
N GLU A 172 13.35 4.47 28.57
CA GLU A 172 14.60 3.76 28.27
C GLU A 172 14.41 2.22 28.22
N LEU A 173 13.61 1.67 29.15
CA LEU A 173 13.34 0.23 29.18
C LEU A 173 12.57 -0.22 27.92
N ILE A 174 11.51 0.51 27.56
CA ILE A 174 10.68 0.22 26.39
C ILE A 174 11.49 0.40 25.11
N GLU A 175 12.28 1.47 25.00
CA GLU A 175 13.21 1.69 23.88
C GLU A 175 14.13 0.49 23.69
N GLY A 176 14.75 0.00 24.78
CA GLY A 176 15.64 -1.16 24.75
C GLY A 176 14.96 -2.41 24.16
N LYS A 177 13.73 -2.70 24.58
CA LYS A 177 12.96 -3.87 24.11
C LYS A 177 12.48 -3.74 22.67
N VAL A 178 11.98 -2.58 22.28
CA VAL A 178 11.58 -2.31 20.89
C VAL A 178 12.77 -2.40 19.95
N ASN A 179 13.91 -1.86 20.37
CA ASN A 179 15.15 -1.93 19.62
C ASN A 179 15.68 -3.36 19.46
N GLU A 180 15.67 -4.17 20.53
CA GLU A 180 16.02 -5.60 20.50
C GLU A 180 15.16 -6.35 19.48
N PHE A 181 13.84 -6.13 19.53
CA PHE A 181 12.90 -6.73 18.59
C PHE A 181 13.18 -6.32 17.14
N LEU A 182 13.23 -5.01 16.86
CA LEU A 182 13.36 -4.52 15.48
C LEU A 182 14.69 -4.94 14.86
N LYS A 183 15.79 -4.98 15.63
CA LYS A 183 17.08 -5.49 15.14
C LYS A 183 17.03 -6.97 14.75
N ALA A 184 16.16 -7.76 15.37
CA ALA A 184 16.00 -9.18 15.06
C ALA A 184 15.15 -9.45 13.82
N VAL A 185 14.37 -8.47 13.34
CA VAL A 185 13.40 -8.68 12.24
C VAL A 185 13.56 -7.73 11.07
N LEU A 186 14.27 -6.61 11.22
CA LEU A 186 14.44 -5.58 10.20
C LEU A 186 15.90 -5.14 10.12
N LYS A 187 16.46 -5.21 8.92
CA LYS A 187 17.85 -4.82 8.67
C LYS A 187 17.97 -3.65 7.72
N ASP A 188 17.33 -3.72 6.57
CA ASP A 188 17.46 -2.73 5.52
C ASP A 188 16.10 -2.35 4.96
N ILE A 189 15.95 -1.09 4.55
CA ILE A 189 14.77 -0.57 3.84
C ILE A 189 15.27 0.14 2.58
N SER A 190 14.70 -0.19 1.44
CA SER A 190 15.00 0.44 0.16
C SER A 190 13.79 1.21 -0.34
N PHE A 191 14.01 2.47 -0.72
CA PHE A 191 13.04 3.37 -1.32
C PHE A 191 13.34 3.52 -2.80
N HIS A 192 12.47 2.97 -3.63
CA HIS A 192 12.68 2.90 -5.08
C HIS A 192 12.14 4.14 -5.79
N THR A 193 12.73 4.48 -6.94
CA THR A 193 12.30 5.62 -7.78
C THR A 193 10.87 5.47 -8.28
N ASP A 194 10.38 4.23 -8.36
CA ASP A 194 9.01 3.91 -8.78
C ASP A 194 8.00 3.97 -7.64
N GLY A 195 8.41 4.45 -6.46
CA GLY A 195 7.56 4.56 -5.30
C GLY A 195 7.34 3.25 -4.56
N ASN A 196 8.01 2.15 -4.92
CA ASN A 196 7.98 0.93 -4.11
C ASN A 196 8.87 1.04 -2.87
N ILE A 197 8.48 0.34 -1.80
CA ILE A 197 9.36 0.02 -0.67
C ILE A 197 9.66 -1.48 -0.70
N THR A 198 10.93 -1.83 -0.52
CA THR A 198 11.33 -3.20 -0.15
C THR A 198 12.11 -3.19 1.15
N ALA A 199 12.06 -4.28 1.91
CA ALA A 199 12.81 -4.41 3.15
C ALA A 199 13.53 -5.76 3.24
N SER A 200 14.70 -5.76 3.86
CA SER A 200 15.38 -6.96 4.31
C SER A 200 14.90 -7.32 5.71
N TYR A 201 14.28 -8.49 5.85
CA TYR A 201 13.66 -8.97 7.08
C TYR A 201 13.99 -10.44 7.37
N SER A 202 13.86 -10.83 8.63
CA SER A 202 14.06 -12.20 9.10
C SER A 202 12.99 -12.57 10.13
N GLY A 203 12.81 -13.87 10.37
CA GLY A 203 12.11 -14.33 11.57
C GLY A 203 12.94 -13.99 12.82
N MET A 204 12.29 -13.80 13.97
CA MET A 204 12.95 -13.37 15.22
C MET A 204 14.08 -14.30 15.71
N GLN A 205 14.10 -15.56 15.26
CA GLN A 205 15.13 -16.56 15.59
C GLN A 205 15.85 -17.09 14.36
N GLU A 206 15.62 -16.48 13.19
CA GLU A 206 16.24 -16.89 11.93
C GLU A 206 17.40 -15.96 11.60
N SER A 207 18.52 -16.52 11.14
CA SER A 207 19.63 -15.75 10.58
C SER A 207 19.46 -15.44 9.09
N ASP A 208 18.40 -16.00 8.47
CA ASP A 208 18.17 -15.96 7.04
C ASP A 208 17.38 -14.70 6.65
N TRP A 209 18.13 -13.66 6.33
CA TRP A 209 17.60 -12.40 5.82
C TRP A 209 17.03 -12.58 4.41
N LYS A 210 15.79 -12.18 4.22
CA LYS A 210 15.06 -12.22 2.95
C LYS A 210 14.67 -10.81 2.53
N SER A 211 14.62 -10.56 1.23
CA SER A 211 14.04 -9.32 0.70
C SER A 211 12.54 -9.50 0.53
N SER A 212 11.77 -8.50 0.90
CA SER A 212 10.36 -8.45 0.55
C SER A 212 10.19 -8.31 -0.97
N PRO A 213 9.14 -8.91 -1.55
CA PRO A 213 8.72 -8.60 -2.91
C PRO A 213 8.35 -7.12 -3.06
N VAL A 214 8.39 -6.64 -4.30
CA VAL A 214 7.84 -5.33 -4.70
C VAL A 214 6.31 -5.34 -4.68
N ASN A 215 5.70 -4.16 -4.86
CA ASN A 215 4.26 -3.94 -4.97
C ASN A 215 3.46 -4.27 -3.69
N LEU A 216 4.12 -4.58 -2.57
CA LEU A 216 3.46 -4.76 -1.26
C LEU A 216 3.08 -3.42 -0.62
N VAL A 217 3.93 -2.42 -0.76
CA VAL A 217 3.81 -1.11 -0.13
C VAL A 217 4.39 -0.06 -1.06
N SER A 218 3.69 1.05 -1.21
CA SER A 218 4.18 2.23 -1.91
C SER A 218 4.40 3.40 -0.97
N PHE A 219 5.15 4.40 -1.43
CA PHE A 219 5.39 5.61 -0.67
C PHE A 219 5.37 6.88 -1.52
N TYR A 220 5.13 8.00 -0.85
CA TYR A 220 5.25 9.33 -1.40
C TYR A 220 5.69 10.32 -0.30
N MET A 221 6.31 11.44 -0.67
CA MET A 221 6.68 12.49 0.28
C MET A 221 6.04 13.82 -0.08
N THR A 222 5.50 14.51 0.93
CA THR A 222 5.09 15.92 0.82
C THR A 222 6.07 16.79 1.62
N ASP A 223 6.29 18.01 1.14
CA ASP A 223 7.04 19.05 1.86
C ASP A 223 8.48 18.67 2.29
N GLY A 224 9.03 17.60 1.71
CA GLY A 224 10.37 17.07 2.02
C GLY A 224 10.52 16.41 3.39
N ASN A 225 9.51 16.46 4.26
CA ASN A 225 9.59 15.98 5.65
C ASN A 225 8.40 15.12 6.08
N THR A 226 7.38 14.96 5.24
CA THR A 226 6.22 14.14 5.56
C THR A 226 6.20 12.97 4.59
N LEU A 227 6.35 11.77 5.14
CA LEU A 227 6.34 10.51 4.41
C LEU A 227 4.97 9.87 4.55
N TYR A 228 4.39 9.44 3.43
CA TYR A 228 3.19 8.62 3.40
C TYR A 228 3.55 7.23 2.91
N VAL A 229 3.10 6.20 3.63
CA VAL A 229 3.33 4.78 3.29
C VAL A 229 2.00 4.08 3.13
N ALA A 230 1.68 3.61 1.93
CA ALA A 230 0.39 3.01 1.60
C ALA A 230 0.53 1.50 1.32
N PRO A 231 -0.16 0.63 2.08
CA PRO A 231 -0.13 -0.80 1.83
C PRO A 231 -1.00 -1.18 0.61
N ASN A 232 -0.48 -2.07 -0.23
CA ASN A 232 -1.31 -2.80 -1.18
C ASN A 232 -1.85 -4.06 -0.50
N VAL A 233 -3.03 -3.93 0.11
CA VAL A 233 -3.64 -4.97 0.94
C VAL A 233 -3.75 -6.31 0.20
N ASP A 234 -4.21 -6.33 -1.04
CA ASP A 234 -4.39 -7.58 -1.79
C ASP A 234 -3.05 -8.25 -2.13
N MET A 235 -2.01 -7.48 -2.45
CA MET A 235 -0.66 -8.03 -2.64
C MET A 235 -0.11 -8.62 -1.34
N ILE A 236 -0.32 -7.96 -0.21
CA ILE A 236 0.07 -8.47 1.12
C ILE A 236 -0.69 -9.75 1.45
N ILE A 237 -2.01 -9.78 1.26
CA ILE A 237 -2.84 -10.96 1.52
C ILE A 237 -2.43 -12.12 0.61
N ARG A 238 -2.14 -11.87 -0.67
CA ARG A 238 -1.59 -12.88 -1.58
C ARG A 238 -0.24 -13.40 -1.10
N GLN A 239 0.68 -12.53 -0.67
CA GLN A 239 1.98 -12.94 -0.17
C GLN A 239 1.87 -13.80 1.10
N ILE A 240 0.96 -13.46 2.02
CA ILE A 240 0.68 -14.28 3.21
C ILE A 240 0.24 -15.69 2.80
N ARG A 241 -0.69 -15.80 1.83
CA ARG A 241 -1.15 -17.12 1.32
C ARG A 241 -0.03 -17.90 0.65
N LEU A 242 0.81 -17.25 -0.15
CA LEU A 242 1.98 -17.88 -0.78
C LEU A 242 2.97 -18.41 0.26
N ASN A 243 3.28 -17.61 1.29
CA ASN A 243 4.17 -18.04 2.37
C ASN A 243 3.58 -19.21 3.16
N GLN A 244 2.28 -19.20 3.45
CA GLN A 244 1.60 -20.30 4.15
C GLN A 244 1.68 -21.62 3.36
N ALA A 245 1.44 -21.56 2.04
CA ALA A 245 1.51 -22.74 1.18
C ALA A 245 2.87 -23.42 1.22
N VAL A 246 3.94 -22.66 1.48
CA VAL A 246 5.31 -23.17 1.64
C VAL A 246 5.57 -23.72 3.04
N THR A 247 5.10 -23.04 4.10
CA THR A 247 5.45 -23.37 5.49
C THR A 247 4.52 -24.38 6.18
N ARG A 248 3.32 -24.64 5.64
CA ARG A 248 2.27 -25.48 6.27
C ARG A 248 1.88 -25.03 7.68
N ALA A 249 2.06 -23.74 8.01
CA ALA A 249 1.67 -23.18 9.30
C ALA A 249 0.14 -23.22 9.51
N ASP A 250 -0.29 -23.44 10.75
CA ASP A 250 -1.69 -23.67 11.15
C ASP A 250 -2.71 -22.67 10.56
N ASP A 251 -3.87 -23.20 10.15
CA ASP A 251 -4.90 -22.62 9.28
C ASP A 251 -5.73 -21.44 9.82
N ASN A 252 -5.28 -20.74 10.87
CA ASN A 252 -6.08 -19.67 11.47
C ASN A 252 -6.18 -18.38 10.62
N LEU A 253 -5.65 -18.39 9.39
CA LEU A 253 -5.74 -17.27 8.44
C LEU A 253 -7.18 -16.90 8.09
N ILE A 254 -8.13 -17.84 8.11
CA ILE A 254 -9.55 -17.54 7.84
C ILE A 254 -10.10 -16.52 8.86
N THR A 255 -9.67 -16.59 10.13
CA THR A 255 -10.13 -15.65 11.16
C THR A 255 -9.26 -14.39 11.26
N VAL A 256 -7.98 -14.50 10.88
CA VAL A 256 -6.98 -13.42 10.98
C VAL A 256 -7.01 -12.49 9.77
N LEU A 257 -7.08 -13.02 8.54
CA LEU A 257 -6.99 -12.22 7.31
C LEU A 257 -8.10 -11.16 7.20
N PRO A 258 -9.37 -11.40 7.57
CA PRO A 258 -10.38 -10.35 7.53
C PRO A 258 -10.06 -9.19 8.48
N LYS A 259 -9.47 -9.47 9.65
CA LYS A 259 -9.05 -8.44 10.62
C LYS A 259 -7.83 -7.67 10.13
N VAL A 260 -6.83 -8.38 9.57
CA VAL A 260 -5.66 -7.77 8.93
C VAL A 260 -6.08 -6.87 7.78
N TYR A 261 -6.99 -7.35 6.93
CA TYR A 261 -7.55 -6.57 5.82
C TYR A 261 -8.20 -5.28 6.34
N ALA A 262 -9.10 -5.39 7.34
CA ALA A 262 -9.81 -4.24 7.87
C ALA A 262 -8.87 -3.17 8.45
N LEU A 263 -7.79 -3.58 9.12
CA LEU A 263 -6.80 -2.67 9.70
C LEU A 263 -5.92 -2.04 8.62
N LEU A 264 -5.37 -2.84 7.68
CA LEU A 264 -4.52 -2.30 6.60
C LEU A 264 -5.30 -1.41 5.63
N ASN A 265 -6.58 -1.68 5.41
CA ASN A 265 -7.40 -0.91 4.48
C ASN A 265 -7.61 0.54 4.93
N GLN A 266 -7.40 0.86 6.22
CA GLN A 266 -7.43 2.23 6.73
C GLN A 266 -6.39 3.12 6.06
N TRP A 267 -5.22 2.56 5.72
CA TRP A 267 -4.14 3.28 5.07
C TRP A 267 -4.11 3.12 3.54
N SER A 268 -5.03 2.33 2.97
CA SER A 268 -5.02 2.04 1.52
C SER A 268 -5.25 3.27 0.64
N THR A 269 -5.87 4.32 1.17
CA THR A 269 -6.18 5.57 0.46
C THR A 269 -5.37 6.76 0.97
N THR A 270 -5.21 6.92 2.29
CA THR A 270 -4.50 8.06 2.87
C THR A 270 -3.01 7.80 3.07
N GLY A 271 -2.60 6.54 3.17
CA GLY A 271 -1.30 6.15 3.69
C GLY A 271 -1.19 6.30 5.21
N LEU A 272 -0.24 5.56 5.79
CA LEU A 272 0.31 5.77 7.12
C LEU A 272 1.18 7.03 7.04
N LYS A 273 0.88 8.07 7.84
CA LYS A 273 1.66 9.30 7.86
C LYS A 273 2.84 9.18 8.83
N LEU A 274 4.03 9.54 8.36
CA LEU A 274 5.26 9.54 9.15
C LEU A 274 5.98 10.87 8.99
N SER A 275 6.71 11.28 10.02
CA SER A 275 7.64 12.40 9.93
C SER A 275 9.01 11.89 9.54
N TYR A 276 9.61 12.51 8.52
CA TYR A 276 10.98 12.27 8.10
C TYR A 276 11.86 13.44 8.56
N ALA A 277 12.97 13.09 9.19
CA ALA A 277 14.11 13.97 9.37
C ALA A 277 15.36 13.24 8.87
N GLU A 278 16.46 13.96 8.69
CA GLU A 278 17.72 13.36 8.24
C GLU A 278 18.05 12.11 9.09
N ASN A 279 18.13 10.95 8.43
CA ASN A 279 18.41 9.65 9.05
C ASN A 279 17.38 9.13 10.06
N SER A 280 16.16 9.68 10.12
CA SER A 280 15.12 9.18 11.02
C SER A 280 13.70 9.27 10.46
N ILE A 281 12.88 8.29 10.82
CA ILE A 281 11.46 8.24 10.49
C ILE A 281 10.68 8.05 11.78
N THR A 282 9.75 8.96 12.07
CA THR A 282 8.97 8.96 13.31
C THR A 282 7.49 8.68 13.04
N LEU A 283 6.94 7.73 13.78
CA LEU A 283 5.52 7.47 13.90
C LEU A 283 5.01 8.12 15.19
N ASN A 284 3.97 8.94 15.07
CA ASN A 284 3.28 9.51 16.23
C ASN A 284 2.24 8.51 16.77
N LYS A 285 1.64 8.84 17.91
CA LYS A 285 0.64 7.98 18.56
C LYS A 285 -0.56 7.66 17.66
N GLU A 286 -1.08 8.66 16.94
CA GLU A 286 -2.25 8.50 16.07
C GLU A 286 -2.06 7.38 15.05
N GLU A 287 -0.85 7.26 14.51
CA GLU A 287 -0.50 6.25 13.51
C GLU A 287 0.02 4.95 14.15
N LEU A 288 0.57 5.01 15.37
CA LEU A 288 1.00 3.82 16.12
C LEU A 288 -0.17 3.00 16.66
N ASP A 289 -1.25 3.63 17.11
CA ASP A 289 -2.38 2.91 17.74
C ASP A 289 -2.99 1.85 16.80
N PRO A 290 -3.26 2.12 15.50
CA PRO A 290 -3.70 1.09 14.55
C PRO A 290 -2.62 0.06 14.21
N VAL A 291 -1.34 0.44 14.21
CA VAL A 291 -0.21 -0.52 14.06
C VAL A 291 -0.20 -1.50 15.23
N PHE A 292 -0.37 -1.04 16.47
CA PHE A 292 -0.49 -1.91 17.63
C PHE A 292 -1.74 -2.80 17.56
N ALA A 293 -2.88 -2.28 17.08
CA ALA A 293 -4.06 -3.10 16.85
C ALA A 293 -3.79 -4.22 15.82
N LEU A 294 -2.99 -3.96 14.79
CA LEU A 294 -2.56 -4.97 13.83
C LEU A 294 -1.68 -6.03 14.48
N LEU A 295 -0.72 -5.62 15.32
CA LEU A 295 0.12 -6.57 16.08
C LEU A 295 -0.73 -7.51 16.95
N LYS A 296 -1.79 -6.99 17.61
CA LYS A 296 -2.75 -7.80 18.38
C LYS A 296 -3.57 -8.79 17.57
N VAL A 297 -3.43 -8.83 16.25
CA VAL A 297 -4.14 -9.74 15.34
C VAL A 297 -3.18 -10.72 14.66
N LEU A 298 -1.86 -10.52 14.70
CA LEU A 298 -0.86 -11.43 14.12
C LEU A 298 -0.62 -12.68 15.00
N PRO A 299 -0.05 -13.81 14.53
CA PRO A 299 0.22 -14.97 15.39
C PRO A 299 1.12 -14.66 16.60
N ASP A 300 1.08 -15.52 17.62
CA ASP A 300 1.67 -15.31 18.96
C ASP A 300 3.16 -14.95 18.97
N ALA A 301 3.92 -15.40 17.97
CA ALA A 301 5.34 -15.07 17.81
C ALA A 301 5.62 -13.56 17.72
N ILE A 302 4.68 -12.77 17.20
CA ILE A 302 4.80 -11.30 17.09
C ILE A 302 4.01 -10.59 18.20
N ARG A 303 2.89 -11.19 18.67
CA ARG A 303 2.08 -10.62 19.77
C ARG A 303 2.82 -10.57 21.09
N ASN A 304 3.60 -11.61 21.41
CA ASN A 304 4.15 -11.82 22.74
C ASN A 304 5.58 -11.30 22.89
N ILE A 305 5.92 -10.19 22.22
CA ILE A 305 7.15 -9.45 22.55
C ILE A 305 6.97 -8.94 23.98
N SER A 306 7.41 -9.76 24.93
CA SER A 306 7.35 -9.46 26.34
C SER A 306 8.26 -8.27 26.60
N ILE A 307 7.70 -7.23 27.20
CA ILE A 307 8.48 -6.10 27.69
C ILE A 307 8.94 -6.31 29.15
N GLY A 308 8.73 -7.52 29.68
CA GLY A 308 9.05 -7.88 31.06
C GLY A 308 8.08 -7.27 32.09
N GLU A 309 8.38 -7.50 33.36
CA GLU A 309 7.73 -6.80 34.47
C GLU A 309 8.24 -5.36 34.52
N ILE A 310 7.31 -4.41 34.64
CA ILE A 310 7.65 -3.01 34.91
C ILE A 310 7.60 -2.78 36.42
N PRO A 311 8.75 -2.53 37.08
CA PRO A 311 8.77 -2.32 38.52
C PRO A 311 7.94 -1.08 38.89
N GLY A 312 7.07 -1.23 39.90
CA GLY A 312 6.19 -0.15 40.38
C GLY A 312 4.75 -0.18 39.82
N LEU A 313 4.43 -1.03 38.84
CA LEU A 313 3.06 -1.24 38.33
C LEU A 313 2.34 -2.49 38.87
N GLY A 314 2.88 -3.13 39.91
CA GLY A 314 2.42 -4.45 40.35
C GLY A 314 2.76 -5.54 39.32
N GLU A 315 2.77 -6.80 39.74
CA GLU A 315 3.15 -7.98 38.94
C GLU A 315 2.28 -8.22 37.67
N SER A 316 1.30 -7.36 37.37
CA SER A 316 0.21 -7.67 36.43
C SER A 316 0.11 -6.86 35.14
N THR A 317 0.92 -5.82 34.88
CA THR A 317 0.32 -4.69 34.11
C THR A 317 1.02 -4.15 32.86
N ILE A 318 1.97 -4.84 32.21
CA ILE A 318 2.11 -4.74 30.74
C ILE A 318 2.57 -6.09 30.14
N GLY A 319 1.64 -6.83 29.52
CA GLY A 319 1.92 -8.17 29.01
C GLY A 319 2.76 -8.19 27.72
N THR A 320 2.60 -7.17 26.85
CA THR A 320 3.19 -7.16 25.50
C THR A 320 3.42 -5.75 24.96
N LEU A 321 4.30 -5.61 23.95
CA LEU A 321 4.50 -4.37 23.18
C LEU A 321 3.18 -3.76 22.65
N ALA A 322 2.20 -4.61 22.31
CA ALA A 322 0.93 -4.15 21.77
C ALA A 322 0.02 -3.47 22.82
N ASP A 323 0.26 -3.69 24.12
CA ASP A 323 -0.53 -3.12 25.21
C ASP A 323 -0.04 -1.73 25.65
N LEU A 324 1.10 -1.27 25.10
CA LEU A 324 1.63 0.07 25.37
C LEU A 324 0.65 1.17 24.96
N SER A 325 -0.01 1.05 23.80
CA SER A 325 -0.87 2.12 23.27
C SER A 325 -1.97 2.57 24.23
N SER A 326 -2.55 1.65 25.00
CA SER A 326 -3.62 1.94 25.96
C SER A 326 -3.18 2.68 27.21
N LEU A 327 -1.88 2.70 27.49
CA LEU A 327 -1.33 3.19 28.77
C LEU A 327 -0.69 4.58 28.66
N ILE A 328 -0.43 5.06 27.44
CA ILE A 328 0.42 6.23 27.20
C ILE A 328 -0.31 7.27 26.35
N SER A 329 -0.43 8.48 26.87
CA SER A 329 -1.05 9.62 26.17
C SER A 329 -0.14 10.27 25.14
N ASP A 330 1.19 10.21 25.32
CA ASP A 330 2.20 10.77 24.42
C ASP A 330 3.25 9.70 24.12
N LEU A 331 3.07 9.01 22.98
CA LEU A 331 3.93 7.94 22.50
C LEU A 331 4.37 8.25 21.06
N SER A 332 5.67 8.20 20.81
CA SER A 332 6.20 8.17 19.45
C SER A 332 7.32 7.15 19.32
N LEU A 333 7.40 6.55 18.14
CA LEU A 333 8.45 5.61 17.76
C LEU A 333 9.27 6.25 16.65
N THR A 334 10.55 6.47 16.91
CA THR A 334 11.49 6.97 15.91
C THR A 334 12.42 5.83 15.50
N LEU A 335 12.51 5.57 14.21
CA LEU A 335 13.44 4.63 13.62
C LEU A 335 14.63 5.42 13.09
N TYR A 336 15.84 5.07 13.53
CA TYR A 336 17.07 5.68 13.08
C TYR A 336 17.77 4.78 12.06
N PHE A 337 18.29 5.40 11.01
CA PHE A 337 18.92 4.71 9.90
C PHE A 337 20.26 5.34 9.53
N ASN A 338 21.11 4.59 8.84
CA ASN A 338 22.23 5.13 8.09
C ASN A 338 21.99 4.91 6.60
N VAL A 339 22.39 5.86 5.76
CA VAL A 339 22.47 5.61 4.31
C VAL A 339 23.57 4.59 4.08
N LYS A 340 23.26 3.52 3.33
CA LYS A 340 24.31 2.63 2.83
C LYS A 340 25.12 3.43 1.82
N ASN A 341 26.32 3.85 2.22
CA ASN A 341 27.27 4.41 1.26
C ASN A 341 27.48 3.35 0.18
N ALA A 342 27.11 3.69 -1.06
CA ALA A 342 27.56 2.95 -2.24
C ALA A 342 29.09 3.10 -2.26
N GLY A 343 29.80 2.08 -1.77
CA GLY A 343 31.25 1.98 -1.84
C GLY A 343 31.74 1.89 -3.28
#